data_AF-A0AAD5X868-F1
#
_entry.id   AF-A0AAD5X868-F1
#
_cell.length_a   1.000
_cell.length_b   1.000
_cell.length_c   1.000
_cell.angle_alpha   90.00
_cell.angle_beta   90.00
_cell.angle_gamma   90.00
#
_symmetry.space_group_name_H-M   'P 1'
#
loop_
_entity.id
_entity.type
_entity.pdbx_description
1 polymer ?
#
loop_
_entity_poly.entity_id
_entity_poly.type
_entity_poly.pdbx_seq_one_letter_code
_entity_poly.pdbx_strand_id
1 'polypeptide(L)'
;MKLIASQTSLPLPDAETWKSLLDVTKISQPASSQEAFDLEMATLGVGEELIQNNSQTANFSVLLIYLLSSIRLMRNQAYDGTWPAATYNALFMVRVFTKHLIGTLAPAQIHNHYESDRKLPDATLQSPVRTSAPFIPPNDQTVFADPFVALDKRLRAEHLLDELLQLIIYSRTDSNADYEFYTECLNLLIVMFSTQLKKDAVSAPVGNYFLDLTMERLS
;
A
#
# COMPACT_ATOMS: atom_id res chain seq x y z
N MET A 1 12.31 -4.40 -1.65
CA MET A 1 11.48 -5.18 -0.70
C MET A 1 12.19 -5.44 0.64
N LYS A 2 13.37 -6.08 0.69
CA LYS A 2 14.09 -6.38 1.97
C LYS A 2 14.27 -5.18 2.90
N LEU A 3 14.56 -4.00 2.35
CA LEU A 3 14.73 -2.78 3.14
C LEU A 3 13.46 -2.39 3.95
N ILE A 4 12.27 -2.65 3.40
CA ILE A 4 10.98 -2.39 4.07
C ILE A 4 10.82 -3.32 5.27
N ALA A 5 11.20 -4.58 5.12
CA ALA A 5 11.14 -5.60 6.18
C ALA A 5 12.28 -5.49 7.20
N SER A 6 13.23 -4.57 7.02
CA SER A 6 14.40 -4.44 7.89
C SER A 6 14.05 -3.94 9.30
N GLN A 7 15.00 -4.08 10.22
CA GLN A 7 14.93 -3.55 11.59
C GLN A 7 15.13 -2.03 11.66
N THR A 8 15.40 -1.35 10.54
CA THR A 8 15.65 0.09 10.50
C THR A 8 14.38 0.82 10.06
N SER A 9 13.95 1.81 10.84
CA SER A 9 12.89 2.73 10.41
C SER A 9 13.36 3.57 9.23
N LEU A 10 12.70 3.42 8.09
CA LEU A 10 12.97 4.23 6.91
C LEU A 10 12.46 5.65 7.12
N PRO A 11 13.05 6.67 6.47
CA PRO A 11 12.50 8.02 6.46
C PRO A 11 11.10 8.07 5.83
N LEU A 12 10.41 9.20 5.90
CA LEU A 12 9.16 9.41 5.18
C LEU A 12 9.35 9.33 3.64
N PRO A 13 8.26 9.13 2.87
CA PRO A 13 8.28 8.88 1.42
C PRO A 13 9.08 9.88 0.56
N ASP A 14 9.26 11.09 1.08
CA ASP A 14 9.99 12.23 0.52
C ASP A 14 11.52 12.06 0.48
N ALA A 15 12.06 10.98 1.05
CA ALA A 15 13.48 10.69 1.00
C ALA A 15 13.91 9.90 -0.25
N GLU A 16 15.10 10.23 -0.78
CA GLU A 16 15.82 9.49 -1.85
C GLU A 16 15.86 7.98 -1.65
N THR A 17 15.80 7.51 -0.40
CA THR A 17 15.71 6.09 -0.05
C THR A 17 14.52 5.41 -0.72
N TRP A 18 13.33 6.02 -0.73
CA TRP A 18 12.14 5.43 -1.36
C TRP A 18 12.23 5.43 -2.88
N LYS A 19 12.82 6.48 -3.47
CA LYS A 19 13.13 6.51 -4.90
C LYS A 19 14.07 5.36 -5.26
N SER A 20 15.19 5.22 -4.57
CA SER A 20 16.14 4.11 -4.84
C SER A 20 15.53 2.72 -4.66
N LEU A 21 14.54 2.58 -3.77
CA LEU A 21 13.89 1.32 -3.43
C LEU A 21 12.79 0.93 -4.42
N LEU A 22 12.04 1.91 -4.94
CA LEU A 22 10.84 1.72 -5.75
C LEU A 22 11.07 2.04 -7.23
N ASP A 23 12.02 2.92 -7.58
CA ASP A 23 12.37 3.31 -8.95
C ASP A 23 13.32 2.30 -9.64
N VAL A 24 13.51 1.13 -9.01
CA VAL A 24 14.09 -0.05 -9.66
C VAL A 24 13.18 -0.47 -10.83
N THR A 25 13.75 -1.10 -11.87
CA THR A 25 13.01 -1.72 -12.97
C THR A 25 11.72 -2.35 -12.47
N LYS A 26 10.59 -1.97 -13.09
CA LYS A 26 9.25 -2.45 -12.74
C LYS A 26 9.28 -3.96 -12.49
N ILE A 27 8.71 -4.39 -11.36
CA ILE A 27 8.59 -5.80 -11.04
C ILE A 27 7.61 -6.43 -12.03
N SER A 28 8.10 -7.30 -12.92
CA SER A 28 7.27 -7.96 -13.91
C SER A 28 6.22 -8.86 -13.26
N GLN A 29 5.02 -8.88 -13.82
CA GLN A 29 4.05 -9.90 -13.44
C GLN A 29 4.56 -11.29 -13.88
N PRO A 30 4.36 -12.34 -13.07
CA PRO A 30 4.71 -13.69 -13.49
C PRO A 30 3.95 -14.09 -14.75
N ALA A 31 4.66 -14.55 -15.78
CA ALA A 31 4.07 -15.02 -17.03
C ALA A 31 3.70 -16.50 -16.99
N SER A 32 4.16 -17.23 -15.98
CA SER A 32 3.91 -18.66 -15.80
C SER A 32 3.64 -19.01 -14.33
N SER A 33 2.97 -20.15 -14.10
CA SER A 33 2.75 -20.67 -12.74
C SER A 33 4.07 -20.94 -12.00
N GLN A 34 5.14 -21.30 -12.72
CA GLN A 34 6.46 -21.51 -12.12
C GLN A 34 7.04 -20.18 -11.63
N GLU A 35 7.02 -19.13 -12.45
CA GLU A 35 7.46 -17.80 -12.02
C GLU A 35 6.64 -17.26 -10.85
N ALA A 36 5.34 -17.54 -10.82
CA ALA A 36 4.47 -17.14 -9.71
C ALA A 36 4.87 -17.85 -8.42
N PHE A 37 5.17 -19.14 -8.51
CA PHE A 37 5.68 -19.93 -7.39
C PHE A 37 7.06 -19.44 -6.92
N ASP A 38 7.98 -19.18 -7.84
CA ASP A 38 9.33 -18.70 -7.52
C ASP A 38 9.28 -17.33 -6.82
N LEU A 39 8.42 -16.44 -7.31
CA LEU A 39 8.17 -15.14 -6.69
C LEU A 39 7.56 -15.28 -5.29
N GLU A 40 6.63 -16.21 -5.11
CA GLU A 40 6.07 -16.52 -3.79
C GLU A 40 7.17 -17.00 -2.83
N MET A 41 7.98 -17.97 -3.25
CA MET A 41 9.11 -18.46 -2.44
C MET A 41 10.12 -17.37 -2.11
N ALA A 42 10.41 -16.48 -3.05
CA ALA A 42 11.34 -15.36 -2.85
C ALA A 42 10.82 -14.30 -1.86
N THR A 43 9.50 -14.21 -1.68
CA THR A 43 8.86 -13.19 -0.85
C THR A 43 8.50 -13.69 0.56
N LEU A 44 8.45 -15.00 0.79
CA LEU A 44 8.13 -15.59 2.10
C LEU A 44 9.00 -15.04 3.23
N GLY A 45 10.33 -15.15 3.11
CA GLY A 45 11.25 -14.69 4.16
C GLY A 45 11.16 -13.19 4.42
N VAL A 46 10.90 -12.40 3.38
CA VAL A 46 10.74 -10.94 3.53
C VAL A 46 9.41 -10.59 4.22
N GLY A 47 8.37 -11.39 3.99
CA GLY A 47 7.10 -11.28 4.73
C GLY A 47 7.27 -11.59 6.22
N GLU A 48 8.02 -12.64 6.56
CA GLU A 48 8.30 -13.01 7.96
C GLU A 48 9.11 -11.93 8.68
N GLU A 49 10.17 -11.42 8.04
CA GLU A 49 10.96 -10.29 8.55
C GLU A 49 10.09 -9.05 8.78
N LEU A 50 9.15 -8.76 7.87
CA LEU A 50 8.22 -7.64 8.03
C LEU A 50 7.35 -7.81 9.27
N ILE A 51 6.76 -8.99 9.48
CA ILE A 51 5.92 -9.26 10.66
C ILE A 51 6.69 -9.01 11.95
N GLN A 52 7.94 -9.46 12.02
CA GLN A 52 8.79 -9.32 13.20
C GLN A 52 9.14 -7.86 13.50
N ASN A 53 9.45 -7.07 12.46
CA ASN A 53 10.07 -5.76 12.61
C ASN A 53 9.08 -4.58 12.52
N ASN A 54 7.95 -4.75 11.81
CA ASN A 54 7.08 -3.61 11.46
C ASN A 54 6.43 -2.92 12.67
N SER A 55 6.20 -3.64 13.77
CA SER A 55 5.68 -3.05 15.02
C SER A 55 6.61 -1.99 15.61
N GLN A 56 7.91 -2.07 15.30
CA GLN A 56 8.92 -1.10 15.76
C GLN A 56 9.24 -0.07 14.67
N THR A 57 9.29 -0.50 13.40
CA THR A 57 9.79 0.35 12.32
C THR A 57 8.70 1.19 11.64
N ALA A 58 7.46 0.70 11.62
CA ALA A 58 6.32 1.24 10.88
C ALA A 58 6.57 1.40 9.36
N ASN A 59 7.55 0.65 8.80
CA ASN A 59 7.92 0.77 7.39
C ASN A 59 6.78 0.41 6.42
N PHE A 60 5.91 -0.52 6.80
CA PHE A 60 4.71 -0.86 6.02
C PHE A 60 3.73 0.32 5.98
N SER A 61 3.51 1.00 7.10
CA SER A 61 2.68 2.20 7.15
C SER A 61 3.24 3.31 6.27
N VAL A 62 4.56 3.47 6.23
CA VAL A 62 5.21 4.44 5.35
C VAL A 62 5.04 4.07 3.87
N LEU A 63 5.13 2.78 3.53
CA LEU A 63 4.82 2.28 2.18
C LEU A 63 3.36 2.56 1.80
N LEU A 64 2.41 2.38 2.73
CA LEU A 64 0.99 2.71 2.50
C LEU A 64 0.80 4.21 2.25
N ILE A 65 1.47 5.07 3.02
CA ILE A 65 1.43 6.53 2.81
C ILE A 65 1.98 6.88 1.43
N TYR A 66 3.11 6.28 1.02
CA TYR A 66 3.66 6.46 -0.33
C TYR A 66 2.60 6.11 -1.39
N LEU A 67 2.03 4.90 -1.32
CA LEU A 67 1.06 4.42 -2.30
C LEU A 67 -0.19 5.31 -2.37
N LEU A 68 -0.79 5.63 -1.21
CA LEU A 68 -1.96 6.49 -1.13
C LEU A 68 -1.68 7.91 -1.66
N SER A 69 -0.49 8.45 -1.40
CA SER A 69 -0.06 9.74 -1.95
C SER A 69 0.06 9.68 -3.47
N SER A 70 0.65 8.61 -4.03
CA SER A 70 0.71 8.41 -5.48
C SER A 70 -0.67 8.31 -6.12
N ILE A 71 -1.58 7.55 -5.52
CA ILE A 71 -2.93 7.37 -6.07
C ILE A 71 -3.69 8.70 -6.03
N ARG A 72 -3.57 9.45 -4.93
CA ARG A 72 -4.19 10.77 -4.79
C ARG A 72 -3.63 11.76 -5.82
N LEU A 73 -2.33 11.74 -6.09
CA LEU A 73 -1.72 12.58 -7.13
C LEU A 73 -2.35 12.29 -8.50
N MET A 74 -2.47 11.01 -8.88
CA MET A 74 -3.10 10.61 -10.13
C MET A 74 -4.60 10.96 -10.16
N ARG A 75 -5.33 10.79 -9.06
CA ARG A 75 -6.74 11.20 -8.96
C ARG A 75 -6.91 12.70 -9.16
N ASN A 76 -6.02 13.54 -8.62
CA ASN A 76 -6.05 14.99 -8.82
C ASN A 76 -5.84 15.38 -10.28
N GLN A 77 -5.23 14.50 -11.07
CA GLN A 77 -5.07 14.60 -12.51
C GLN A 77 -6.17 13.85 -13.27
N ALA A 78 -7.28 13.47 -12.61
CA ALA A 78 -8.36 12.66 -13.17
C ALA A 78 -7.88 11.34 -13.81
N TYR A 79 -6.81 10.77 -13.25
CA TYR A 79 -6.09 9.60 -13.78
C TYR A 79 -5.58 9.81 -15.21
N ASP A 80 -5.33 11.06 -15.60
CA ASP A 80 -4.67 11.40 -16.85
C ASP A 80 -3.15 11.32 -16.69
N GLY A 81 -2.50 10.68 -17.66
CA GLY A 81 -1.07 10.34 -17.60
C GLY A 81 -0.80 8.86 -17.34
N THR A 82 0.48 8.50 -17.30
CA THR A 82 0.94 7.11 -17.14
C THR A 82 1.38 6.85 -15.70
N TRP A 83 0.99 5.71 -15.15
CA TRP A 83 1.41 5.28 -13.81
C TRP A 83 2.93 5.12 -13.71
N PRO A 84 3.59 5.79 -12.75
CA PRO A 84 5.01 5.59 -12.51
C PRO A 84 5.32 4.14 -12.09
N ALA A 85 6.44 3.59 -12.56
CA ALA A 85 6.89 2.25 -12.18
C ALA A 85 7.03 2.10 -10.65
N ALA A 86 7.48 3.15 -9.96
CA ALA A 86 7.57 3.19 -8.51
C ALA A 86 6.20 3.03 -7.82
N THR A 87 5.14 3.60 -8.38
CA THR A 87 3.77 3.46 -7.85
C THR A 87 3.26 2.03 -8.04
N TYR A 88 3.51 1.43 -9.21
CA TYR A 88 3.21 0.01 -9.44
C TYR A 88 3.98 -0.89 -8.46
N ASN A 89 5.28 -0.66 -8.29
CA ASN A 89 6.12 -1.44 -7.38
C ASN A 89 5.65 -1.31 -5.92
N ALA A 90 5.20 -0.12 -5.50
CA ALA A 90 4.60 0.07 -4.19
C ALA A 90 3.32 -0.76 -4.02
N LEU A 91 2.40 -0.69 -4.98
CA LEU A 91 1.16 -1.47 -4.99
C LEU A 91 1.44 -2.98 -4.90
N PHE A 92 2.39 -3.46 -5.72
CA PHE A 92 2.83 -4.84 -5.71
C PHE A 92 3.39 -5.27 -4.34
N MET A 93 4.26 -4.47 -3.73
CA MET A 93 4.81 -4.77 -2.40
C MET A 93 3.72 -4.78 -1.33
N VAL A 94 2.76 -3.85 -1.39
CA VAL A 94 1.59 -3.85 -0.50
C VAL A 94 0.79 -5.15 -0.65
N ARG A 95 0.55 -5.63 -1.88
CA ARG A 95 -0.12 -6.92 -2.12
C ARG A 95 0.64 -8.09 -1.52
N VAL A 96 1.95 -8.19 -1.78
CA VAL A 96 2.79 -9.29 -1.26
C VAL A 96 2.75 -9.33 0.27
N PHE A 97 2.95 -8.19 0.91
CA PHE A 97 2.92 -8.12 2.37
C PHE A 97 1.53 -8.39 2.92
N THR A 98 0.48 -7.87 2.31
CA THR A 98 -0.90 -8.14 2.74
C THR A 98 -1.25 -9.62 2.62
N LYS A 99 -0.85 -10.27 1.52
CA LYS A 99 -1.02 -11.72 1.34
C LYS A 99 -0.34 -12.49 2.46
N HIS A 100 0.88 -12.10 2.83
CA HIS A 100 1.61 -12.76 3.92
C HIS A 100 0.98 -12.48 5.30
N LEU A 101 0.57 -11.24 5.59
CA LEU A 101 -0.14 -10.89 6.83
C LEU A 101 -1.43 -11.70 6.98
N ILE A 102 -2.24 -11.74 5.92
CA ILE A 102 -3.47 -12.54 5.91
C ILE A 102 -3.14 -14.02 6.06
N GLY A 103 -2.08 -14.51 5.42
CA GLY A 103 -1.60 -15.89 5.47
C GLY A 103 -1.10 -16.34 6.84
N THR A 104 -0.64 -15.43 7.69
CA THR A 104 0.10 -15.78 8.91
C THR A 104 -0.56 -15.28 10.21
N LEU A 105 -1.33 -14.20 10.17
CA LEU A 105 -1.77 -13.48 11.38
C LEU A 105 -3.30 -13.53 11.60
N ALA A 106 -3.70 -13.30 12.84
CA ALA A 106 -5.10 -13.06 13.20
C ALA A 106 -5.55 -11.63 12.82
N PRO A 107 -6.85 -11.37 12.60
CA PRO A 107 -7.39 -10.07 12.19
C PRO A 107 -6.94 -8.87 13.05
N ALA A 108 -6.93 -9.01 14.38
CA ALA A 108 -6.47 -7.95 15.28
C ALA A 108 -4.98 -7.60 15.11
N GLN A 109 -4.15 -8.59 14.74
CA GLN A 109 -2.74 -8.34 14.44
C GLN A 109 -2.57 -7.68 13.07
N ILE A 110 -3.37 -8.09 12.07
CA ILE A 110 -3.39 -7.44 10.75
C ILE A 110 -3.73 -5.95 10.90
N HIS A 111 -4.76 -5.63 11.70
CA HIS A 111 -5.10 -4.25 12.06
C HIS A 111 -3.87 -3.49 12.58
N ASN A 112 -3.14 -4.06 13.54
CA ASN A 112 -1.97 -3.39 14.10
C ASN A 112 -0.89 -3.10 13.05
N HIS A 113 -0.70 -3.98 12.05
CA HIS A 113 0.27 -3.72 10.98
C HIS A 113 -0.16 -2.59 10.04
N TYR A 114 -1.44 -2.50 9.70
CA TYR A 114 -1.99 -1.45 8.85
C TYR A 114 -2.05 -0.09 9.54
N GLU A 115 -2.41 -0.10 10.82
CA GLU A 115 -2.71 1.12 11.59
C GLU A 115 -1.55 1.53 12.51
N SER A 116 -0.36 0.95 12.31
CA SER A 116 0.85 1.34 13.02
C SER A 116 1.22 2.78 12.68
N ASP A 117 0.86 3.72 13.54
CA ASP A 117 1.33 5.09 13.41
C ASP A 117 2.80 5.18 13.78
N ARG A 118 3.59 5.73 12.85
CA ARG A 118 4.88 6.27 13.24
C ARG A 118 4.58 7.46 14.13
N LYS A 119 5.05 7.44 15.38
CA LYS A 119 5.15 8.65 16.20
C LYS A 119 6.07 9.60 15.43
N LEU A 120 5.50 10.48 14.61
CA LEU A 120 6.22 11.54 13.96
C LEU A 120 6.84 12.40 15.07
N PRO A 121 8.16 12.64 15.07
CA PRO A 121 8.73 13.61 15.99
C PRO A 121 7.99 14.94 15.80
N ASP A 122 7.52 15.56 16.88
CA ASP A 122 6.71 16.80 16.88
C ASP A 122 7.25 17.92 15.95
N ALA A 123 8.54 17.88 15.63
CA ALA A 123 9.22 18.82 14.73
C ALA A 123 8.77 18.76 13.26
N THR A 124 8.23 17.65 12.76
CA THR A 124 7.75 17.55 11.36
C THR A 124 6.27 17.93 11.19
N LEU A 125 5.54 18.12 12.29
CA LEU A 125 4.14 18.60 12.31
C LEU A 125 4.05 20.12 12.48
N GLN A 126 5.04 20.88 12.00
CA GLN A 126 4.79 22.29 11.73
C GLN A 126 3.69 22.34 10.68
N SER A 127 2.54 22.86 11.11
CA SER A 127 1.30 22.94 10.34
C SER A 127 1.60 23.33 8.90
N PRO A 128 0.88 22.79 7.89
CA PRO A 128 0.98 23.35 6.56
C PRO A 128 0.59 24.82 6.71
N VAL A 129 1.58 25.70 6.55
CA VAL A 129 1.32 27.10 6.33
C VAL A 129 0.28 27.11 5.22
N ARG A 130 -0.88 27.70 5.50
CA ARG A 130 -1.95 27.93 4.52
C ARG A 130 -1.43 28.92 3.48
N THR A 131 -0.41 28.55 2.70
CA THR A 131 -0.06 29.23 1.48
C THR A 131 -1.12 28.80 0.47
N SER A 132 -2.02 29.73 0.17
CA SER A 132 -2.98 29.70 -0.93
C SER A 132 -2.30 29.70 -2.31
N ALA A 133 -1.09 29.12 -2.41
CA ALA A 133 -0.41 28.95 -3.66
C ALA A 133 -1.06 27.77 -4.38
N PRO A 134 -1.45 27.91 -5.66
CA PRO A 134 -1.88 26.75 -6.44
C PRO A 134 -0.77 25.71 -6.39
N PHE A 135 -1.14 24.47 -6.06
CA PHE A 135 -0.27 23.31 -6.19
C PHE A 135 0.13 23.22 -7.66
N ILE A 136 1.34 23.66 -7.99
CA ILE A 136 1.96 23.39 -9.27
C ILE A 136 2.64 22.03 -9.08
N PRO A 137 2.12 20.92 -9.64
CA PRO A 137 2.85 19.67 -9.61
C PRO A 137 4.20 19.93 -10.28
N PRO A 138 5.34 19.63 -9.62
CA PRO A 138 6.61 19.66 -10.32
C PRO A 138 6.48 18.74 -11.53
N ASN A 139 7.08 19.13 -12.64
CA ASN A 139 7.07 18.39 -13.90
C ASN A 139 7.79 17.01 -13.80
N ASP A 140 8.21 16.64 -12.59
CA ASP A 140 8.79 15.36 -12.22
C ASP A 140 7.73 14.55 -11.46
N GLN A 141 7.48 13.32 -11.90
CA GLN A 141 6.62 12.32 -11.27
C GLN A 141 7.14 11.83 -9.89
N THR A 142 7.87 12.68 -9.16
CA THR A 142 8.36 12.41 -7.82
C THR A 142 7.20 12.44 -6.85
N VAL A 143 6.88 11.27 -6.30
CA VAL A 143 5.85 11.10 -5.28
C VAL A 143 6.42 11.57 -3.94
N PHE A 144 5.75 12.54 -3.32
CA PHE A 144 6.03 12.98 -1.96
C PHE A 144 4.96 12.45 -1.01
N ALA A 145 5.28 12.42 0.29
CA ALA A 145 4.28 12.14 1.32
C ALA A 145 3.24 13.27 1.33
N ASP A 146 2.04 13.02 0.82
CA ASP A 146 0.99 14.04 0.80
C ASP A 146 0.53 14.28 2.26
N PRO A 147 0.62 15.52 2.79
CA PRO A 147 0.17 15.83 4.15
C PRO A 147 -1.30 15.47 4.39
N PHE A 148 -2.16 15.54 3.38
CA PHE A 148 -3.56 15.15 3.48
C PHE A 148 -3.75 13.65 3.65
N VAL A 149 -2.78 12.83 3.23
CA VAL A 149 -2.75 11.38 3.43
C VAL A 149 -2.11 11.05 4.77
N ALA A 150 -0.95 11.66 5.06
CA ALA A 150 -0.17 11.36 6.27
C ALA A 150 -0.90 11.78 7.56
N LEU A 151 -1.74 12.81 7.50
CA LEU A 151 -2.50 13.35 8.64
C LEU A 151 -3.98 12.93 8.62
N ASP A 152 -4.38 12.06 7.68
CA ASP A 152 -5.75 11.53 7.65
C ASP A 152 -5.99 10.69 8.92
N LYS A 153 -7.16 10.87 9.53
CA LYS A 153 -7.56 10.17 10.75
C LYS A 153 -8.31 8.86 10.47
N ARG A 154 -8.71 8.63 9.22
CA ARG A 154 -9.33 7.38 8.80
C ARG A 154 -8.32 6.24 8.92
N LEU A 155 -8.82 5.03 9.09
CA LEU A 155 -7.98 3.83 9.07
C LEU A 155 -7.28 3.73 7.71
N ARG A 156 -5.99 3.43 7.69
CA ARG A 156 -5.22 3.31 6.44
C ARG A 156 -5.77 2.20 5.56
N ALA A 157 -6.21 1.10 6.15
CA ALA A 157 -6.86 0.01 5.41
C ALA A 157 -8.15 0.50 4.72
N GLU A 158 -8.94 1.32 5.41
CA GLU A 158 -10.17 1.90 4.88
C GLU A 158 -9.85 2.87 3.73
N HIS A 159 -8.89 3.78 3.93
CA HIS A 159 -8.49 4.71 2.87
C HIS A 159 -7.97 3.96 1.65
N LEU A 160 -7.18 2.90 1.83
CA LEU A 160 -6.72 2.06 0.73
C LEU A 160 -7.87 1.38 -0.01
N LEU A 161 -8.86 0.81 0.70
CA LEU A 161 -10.04 0.21 0.07
C LEU A 161 -10.81 1.24 -0.78
N ASP A 162 -11.05 2.44 -0.25
CA ASP A 162 -11.74 3.51 -0.97
C ASP A 162 -11.00 3.90 -2.26
N GLU A 163 -9.68 4.07 -2.18
CA GLU A 163 -8.85 4.44 -3.34
C GLU A 163 -8.80 3.31 -4.39
N LEU A 164 -8.71 2.04 -3.97
CA LEU A 164 -8.73 0.89 -4.88
C LEU A 164 -10.07 0.77 -5.61
N LEU A 165 -11.19 0.98 -4.92
CA LEU A 165 -12.51 0.98 -5.54
C LEU A 165 -12.67 2.14 -6.53
N GLN A 166 -12.19 3.35 -6.19
CA GLN A 166 -12.17 4.48 -7.11
C GLN A 166 -11.32 4.18 -8.35
N LEU A 167 -10.15 3.58 -8.18
CA LEU A 167 -9.30 3.17 -9.30
C LEU A 167 -10.01 2.18 -10.21
N ILE A 168 -10.74 1.20 -9.69
CA ILE A 168 -11.45 0.24 -10.53
C ILE A 168 -12.54 0.91 -11.37
N ILE A 169 -13.20 1.94 -10.84
CA ILE A 169 -14.27 2.65 -11.55
C ILE A 169 -13.72 3.64 -12.58
N TYR A 170 -12.66 4.36 -12.24
CA TYR A 170 -12.23 5.55 -12.98
C TYR A 170 -10.88 5.43 -13.68
N SER A 171 -10.06 4.42 -13.36
CA SER A 171 -8.76 4.27 -14.03
C SER A 171 -8.92 3.95 -15.50
N ARG A 172 -7.99 4.47 -16.30
CA ARG A 172 -7.88 4.12 -17.70
C ARG A 172 -7.22 2.76 -17.86
N THR A 173 -7.53 2.07 -18.94
CA THR A 173 -6.97 0.75 -19.28
C THR A 173 -6.51 0.69 -20.74
N ASP A 174 -6.22 1.86 -21.32
CA ASP A 174 -5.90 2.03 -22.74
C ASP A 174 -4.46 1.67 -23.09
N SER A 175 -3.51 1.80 -22.14
CA SER A 175 -2.15 1.33 -22.31
C SER A 175 -1.89 0.02 -21.55
N ASN A 176 -0.87 -0.74 -21.98
CA ASN A 176 -0.45 -1.94 -21.26
C ASN A 176 -0.03 -1.64 -19.82
N ALA A 177 0.63 -0.49 -19.59
CA ALA A 177 1.06 -0.09 -18.25
C ALA A 177 -0.14 0.17 -17.33
N ASP A 178 -1.18 0.83 -17.85
CA ASP A 178 -2.39 1.14 -17.08
C ASP A 178 -3.22 -0.12 -16.84
N TYR A 179 -3.30 -1.02 -17.81
CA TYR A 179 -3.94 -2.34 -17.63
C TYR A 179 -3.21 -3.20 -16.59
N GLU A 180 -1.88 -3.23 -16.63
CA GLU A 180 -1.08 -3.92 -15.61
C GLU A 180 -1.29 -3.31 -14.21
N PHE A 181 -1.38 -1.98 -14.10
CA PHE A 181 -1.69 -1.31 -12.83
C PHE A 181 -3.10 -1.64 -12.33
N TYR A 182 -4.10 -1.59 -13.22
CA TYR A 182 -5.49 -1.96 -12.94
C TYR A 182 -5.61 -3.41 -12.45
N THR A 183 -4.98 -4.36 -13.14
CA THR A 183 -4.99 -5.77 -12.74
C THR A 183 -4.31 -5.97 -11.38
N GLU A 184 -3.25 -5.23 -11.08
CA GLU A 184 -2.59 -5.28 -9.78
C GLU A 184 -3.48 -4.73 -8.65
N CYS A 185 -4.31 -3.71 -8.92
CA CYS A 185 -5.32 -3.22 -7.98
C CYS A 185 -6.37 -4.30 -7.67
N LEU A 186 -6.87 -4.99 -8.69
CA LEU A 186 -7.80 -6.11 -8.53
C LEU A 186 -7.17 -7.24 -7.70
N ASN A 187 -5.92 -7.58 -8.00
CA ASN A 187 -5.21 -8.63 -7.26
C ASN A 187 -5.05 -8.27 -5.78
N LEU A 188 -4.78 -7.00 -5.45
CA LEU A 188 -4.72 -6.54 -4.06
C LEU A 188 -6.09 -6.66 -3.37
N LEU A 189 -7.19 -6.25 -4.02
CA LEU A 189 -8.52 -6.41 -3.43
C LEU A 189 -8.89 -7.89 -3.21
N ILE A 190 -8.59 -8.77 -4.18
CA ILE A 190 -8.81 -10.20 -4.03
C ILE A 190 -8.04 -10.73 -2.80
N VAL A 191 -6.78 -10.31 -2.64
CA VAL A 191 -5.98 -10.67 -1.47
C VAL A 191 -6.62 -10.15 -0.18
N MET A 192 -6.99 -8.86 -0.12
CA MET A 192 -7.63 -8.26 1.06
C MET A 192 -8.93 -8.99 1.46
N PHE A 193 -9.74 -9.40 0.49
CA PHE A 193 -10.98 -10.14 0.75
C PHE A 193 -10.81 -11.67 0.87
N SER A 194 -9.60 -12.19 0.70
CA SER A 194 -9.33 -13.62 0.86
C SER A 194 -9.33 -14.08 2.33
N THR A 195 -9.39 -13.15 3.30
CA THR A 195 -9.47 -13.48 4.74
C THR A 195 -10.60 -14.44 5.06
N GLN A 196 -11.74 -14.33 4.37
CA GLN A 196 -12.91 -15.19 4.57
C GLN A 196 -12.69 -16.66 4.18
N LEU A 197 -11.65 -16.94 3.38
CA LEU A 197 -11.34 -18.30 2.94
C LEU A 197 -10.56 -19.08 4.01
N LYS A 198 -10.00 -18.38 5.01
CA LYS A 198 -9.42 -19.00 6.20
C LYS A 198 -10.52 -19.40 7.17
N LYS A 199 -11.07 -20.60 6.98
CA LYS A 199 -11.90 -21.24 7.98
C LYS A 199 -11.01 -21.82 9.08
N ASP A 200 -10.84 -21.09 10.18
CA ASP A 200 -10.45 -21.74 11.43
C ASP A 200 -11.63 -22.61 11.88
N ALA A 201 -11.49 -23.93 11.73
CA ALA A 201 -12.54 -24.90 12.03
C ALA A 201 -12.93 -24.98 13.52
N VAL A 202 -12.31 -24.20 14.41
CA VAL A 202 -12.35 -24.41 15.87
C VAL A 202 -12.58 -23.13 16.70
N SER A 203 -12.54 -21.94 16.12
CA SER A 203 -12.73 -20.68 16.86
C SER A 203 -13.96 -19.92 16.37
N ALA A 204 -14.69 -19.30 17.31
CA ALA A 204 -15.79 -18.36 17.06
C ALA A 204 -15.49 -17.42 15.88
N PRO A 205 -16.51 -16.89 15.16
CA PRO A 205 -16.29 -16.08 13.96
C PRO A 205 -15.39 -14.89 14.30
N VAL A 206 -14.10 -15.05 14.01
CA VAL A 206 -13.13 -13.97 14.14
C VAL A 206 -13.45 -13.07 12.96
N GLY A 207 -13.87 -11.83 13.26
CA GLY A 207 -14.27 -10.86 12.24
C GLY A 207 -13.26 -10.74 11.10
N ASN A 208 -13.73 -10.45 9.91
CA ASN A 208 -12.88 -10.33 8.73
C ASN A 208 -12.45 -8.87 8.59
N TYR A 209 -11.24 -8.52 9.03
CA TYR A 209 -10.81 -7.11 9.10
C TYR A 209 -11.20 -6.23 7.89
N PHE A 210 -10.82 -6.61 6.67
CA PHE A 210 -11.12 -5.81 5.47
C PHE A 210 -12.60 -5.89 5.04
N LEU A 211 -13.25 -7.04 5.24
CA LEU A 211 -14.66 -7.21 4.88
C LEU A 211 -15.56 -6.43 5.84
N ASP A 212 -15.26 -6.47 7.13
CA ASP A 212 -16.00 -5.75 8.18
C ASP A 212 -15.93 -4.24 7.91
N LEU A 213 -14.73 -3.70 7.61
CA LEU A 213 -14.56 -2.30 7.18
C LEU A 213 -15.42 -1.94 5.95
N THR A 214 -15.51 -2.85 4.99
CA THR A 214 -16.29 -2.62 3.76
C THR A 214 -17.80 -2.68 4.05
N MET A 215 -18.25 -3.61 4.88
CA MET A 215 -19.67 -3.79 5.22
C MET A 215 -20.19 -2.64 6.08
N GLU A 216 -19.40 -2.13 7.02
CA GLU A 216 -19.73 -0.93 7.82
C GLU A 216 -19.97 0.31 6.96
N ARG A 217 -19.39 0.37 5.76
CA ARG A 217 -19.55 1.48 4.81
C ARG A 217 -20.76 1.34 3.89
N LEU A 218 -21.20 0.11 3.64
CA LEU A 218 -22.34 -0.17 2.76
C LEU A 218 -23.68 -0.26 3.50
N SER A 219 -23.64 -0.39 4.83
CA SER A 219 -24.81 -0.38 5.73
C SER A 219 -25.26 1.02 6.09
#